data_AF-A0A958J775-F1
#
_entry.id   AF-A0A958J775-F1
#
_cell.length_a   1.000
_cell.length_b   1.000
_cell.length_c   1.000
_cell.angle_alpha   90.00
_cell.angle_beta   90.00
_cell.angle_gamma   90.00
#
_symmetry.space_group_name_H-M   'P 1'
#
loop_
_entity.id
_entity.type
_entity.pdbx_description
1 polymer ?
#
loop_
_entity_poly.entity_id
_entity_poly.type
_entity_poly.pdbx_seq_one_letter_code
_entity_poly.pdbx_strand_id
1 'polypeptide(L)' 'MNFLAHVYLAEDTPESIVGNMLGDFVDANFRQKYQPEIVRGIIMHQQIDMFTDSHPVFLRSMGRIDDKYRRL' A
#
# COMPACT_ATOMS: atom_id res chain seq x y z
N MET A 1 6.44 0.37 0.64
CA MET A 1 5.82 -0.51 -0.36
C MET A 1 6.30 -1.96 -0.34
N ASN A 2 5.38 -2.91 -0.14
CA ASN A 2 5.59 -4.36 -0.27
C ASN A 2 4.84 -4.92 -1.50
N PHE A 3 5.44 -4.82 -2.69
CA PHE A 3 4.78 -5.16 -3.96
C PHE A 3 4.11 -6.53 -3.99
N LEU A 4 4.74 -7.55 -3.41
CA LEU A 4 4.17 -8.91 -3.38
C LEU A 4 2.84 -8.94 -2.64
N ALA A 5 2.75 -8.30 -1.47
CA ALA A 5 1.51 -8.26 -0.70
C ALA A 5 0.40 -7.56 -1.48
N HIS A 6 0.69 -6.44 -2.14
CA HIS A 6 -0.32 -5.68 -2.89
C HIS A 6 -0.81 -6.38 -4.14
N VAL A 7 0.05 -7.11 -4.87
CA VAL A 7 -0.41 -7.94 -6.00
C VAL A 7 -1.19 -9.16 -5.49
N TYR A 8 -0.69 -9.82 -4.45
CA TYR A 8 -1.29 -11.06 -3.95
C TYR A 8 -2.65 -10.86 -3.29
N LEU A 9 -2.83 -9.74 -2.57
CA LEU A 9 -4.08 -9.43 -1.88
C LEU A 9 -5.08 -8.68 -2.76
N ALA A 10 -4.66 -8.14 -3.91
CA ALA A 10 -5.57 -7.49 -4.85
C ALA A 10 -6.70 -8.44 -5.28
N GLU A 11 -7.81 -7.85 -5.71
CA GLU A 11 -8.84 -8.61 -6.42
C GLU A 11 -8.25 -9.12 -7.73
N ASP A 12 -8.76 -10.26 -8.22
CA ASP A 12 -8.31 -10.89 -9.48
C ASP A 12 -8.88 -10.16 -10.71
N THR A 13 -8.60 -8.85 -10.78
CA THR A 13 -8.96 -7.96 -11.87
C THR A 13 -7.76 -7.07 -12.22
N PRO A 14 -7.53 -6.77 -13.52
CA PRO A 14 -6.44 -5.90 -13.94
C PRO A 14 -6.49 -4.52 -13.25
N GLU A 15 -7.68 -3.96 -13.07
CA GLU A 15 -7.88 -2.65 -12.46
C GLU A 15 -7.49 -2.62 -10.99
N SER A 16 -7.82 -3.68 -10.22
CA SER A 16 -7.46 -3.78 -8.81
C SER A 16 -5.96 -3.97 -8.63
N ILE A 17 -5.32 -4.81 -9.46
CA ILE A 17 -3.88 -5.00 -9.47
C ILE A 17 -3.16 -3.69 -9.83
N VAL A 18 -3.59 -3.01 -10.90
CA VAL A 18 -3.03 -1.71 -11.31
C VAL A 18 -3.21 -0.68 -10.20
N GLY A 19 -4.41 -0.58 -9.61
CA GLY A 19 -4.67 0.34 -8.51
C GLY A 19 -3.77 0.07 -7.30
N ASN A 20 -3.59 -1.21 -6.94
CA ASN A 20 -2.72 -1.62 -5.84
C ASN A 20 -1.22 -1.30 -6.09
N MET A 21 -0.79 -1.32 -7.34
CA MET A 21 0.56 -0.92 -7.74
C MET A 21 0.74 0.59 -7.80
N LEU A 22 -0.32 1.35 -8.03
CA LEU A 22 -0.27 2.81 -8.16
C LEU A 22 -0.28 3.57 -6.83
N GLY A 23 -0.64 2.95 -5.69
CA GLY A 23 -0.95 3.66 -4.45
C GLY A 23 0.11 4.64 -3.93
N ASP A 24 1.41 4.35 -4.13
CA ASP A 24 2.53 5.23 -3.76
C ASP A 24 2.75 6.40 -4.74
N PHE A 25 2.19 6.32 -5.95
CA PHE A 25 2.50 7.21 -7.07
C PHE A 25 1.37 8.21 -7.37
N VAL A 26 0.29 8.18 -6.61
CA VAL A 26 -0.89 9.00 -6.86
C VAL A 26 -0.93 10.23 -5.97
N ASP A 27 -1.38 11.35 -6.54
CA ASP A 27 -1.65 12.57 -5.78
C ASP A 27 -3.03 12.56 -5.14
N ALA A 28 -3.33 13.57 -4.32
CA ALA A 28 -4.60 13.68 -3.60
C ALA A 28 -5.86 13.70 -4.50
N ASN A 29 -5.72 14.05 -5.79
CA ASN A 29 -6.84 14.16 -6.72
C ASN A 29 -7.10 12.87 -7.52
N PHE A 30 -6.44 11.76 -7.18
CA PHE A 30 -6.54 10.49 -7.90
C PHE A 30 -7.97 10.01 -8.14
N ARG A 31 -8.88 10.27 -7.20
CA ARG A 31 -10.29 9.90 -7.29
C ARG A 31 -11.02 10.50 -8.50
N GLN A 32 -10.52 11.61 -9.03
CA GLN A 32 -11.07 12.31 -10.21
C GLN A 32 -10.36 11.91 -11.51
N LYS A 33 -9.17 11.29 -11.41
CA LYS A 33 -8.30 10.96 -12.55
C LYS A 33 -8.46 9.53 -13.03
N TYR A 34 -8.87 8.62 -12.14
CA TYR A 34 -8.95 7.19 -12.43
C TYR A 34 -10.38 6.69 -12.40
N GLN A 35 -10.61 5.58 -13.11
CA GLN A 35 -11.88 4.87 -13.08
C GLN A 35 -12.15 4.32 -11.67
N PRO A 36 -13.43 4.17 -11.26
CA PRO A 36 -13.80 3.73 -9.92
C PRO A 36 -13.09 2.44 -9.46
N GLU A 37 -12.88 1.49 -10.36
CA GLU A 37 -12.20 0.21 -10.10
C GLU A 37 -10.73 0.40 -9.68
N ILE A 38 -10.00 1.24 -10.42
CA ILE A 38 -8.60 1.57 -10.12
C ILE A 38 -8.53 2.37 -8.81
N VAL A 39 -9.48 3.28 -8.58
CA VAL A 39 -9.60 4.04 -7.33
C VAL A 39 -9.78 3.08 -6.14
N ARG A 40 -10.58 2.02 -6.29
CA ARG A 40 -10.71 0.98 -5.25
C ARG A 40 -9.39 0.26 -4.97
N GLY A 41 -8.65 -0.13 -6.02
CA GLY A 41 -7.32 -0.73 -5.84
C GLY A 41 -6.31 0.20 -5.15
N ILE A 42 -6.32 1.49 -5.47
CA ILE A 42 -5.48 2.50 -4.79
C ILE A 42 -5.84 2.60 -3.29
N ILE A 43 -7.14 2.63 -2.98
CA ILE A 43 -7.61 2.68 -1.58
C ILE A 43 -7.21 1.38 -0.85
N MET A 44 -7.31 0.23 -1.52
CA MET A 44 -6.91 -1.05 -0.96
C MET A 44 -5.43 -1.08 -0.60
N HIS A 45 -4.56 -0.58 -1.47
CA HIS A 45 -3.15 -0.40 -1.16
C HIS A 45 -2.95 0.41 0.13
N GLN A 46 -3.62 1.56 0.25
CA GLN A 46 -3.51 2.43 1.43
C GLN A 46 -3.97 1.70 2.71
N GLN A 47 -4.99 0.85 2.60
CA GLN A 47 -5.48 0.05 3.72
C GLN A 47 -4.49 -1.05 4.12
N ILE A 48 -3.86 -1.72 3.14
CA ILE A 48 -2.83 -2.73 3.40
C ILE A 48 -1.66 -2.10 4.13
N ASP A 49 -1.12 -0.99 3.63
CA ASP A 49 0.01 -0.30 4.24
C ASP A 49 -0.34 0.20 5.65
N MET A 50 -1.51 0.84 5.81
CA MET A 50 -1.97 1.28 7.13
C MET A 50 -2.08 0.11 8.12
N PHE A 51 -2.58 -1.04 7.67
CA PHE A 51 -2.67 -2.24 8.51
C PHE A 51 -1.29 -2.76 8.89
N THR A 52 -0.36 -2.91 7.94
CA THR A 52 0.96 -3.49 8.20
C THR A 52 1.82 -2.56 9.05
N ASP A 53 1.82 -1.27 8.75
CA ASP A 53 2.69 -0.28 9.38
C ASP A 53 2.27 0.01 10.82
N SER A 54 0.97 -0.09 11.12
CA SER A 54 0.45 0.03 12.48
C SER A 54 0.49 -1.29 13.27
N HIS A 55 0.81 -2.42 12.64
CA HIS A 55 0.72 -3.72 13.30
C HIS A 55 1.78 -3.88 14.41
N PRO A 56 1.42 -4.29 15.64
CA PRO A 56 2.36 -4.38 16.75
C PRO A 56 3.56 -5.31 16.49
N VAL A 57 3.38 -6.36 15.68
CA VAL A 57 4.50 -7.28 15.31
C VAL A 57 5.51 -6.58 14.41
N PHE A 58 5.04 -5.75 13.46
CA PHE A 58 5.91 -5.00 12.57
C PHE A 58 6.69 -3.95 13.36
N LEU A 59 6.00 -3.17 14.20
CA LEU A 59 6.61 -2.16 15.07
C LEU A 59 7.67 -2.76 16.01
N ARG A 60 7.39 -3.92 16.64
CA ARG A 60 8.38 -4.64 17.45
C ARG A 60 9.60 -5.09 16.65
N SER A 61 9.41 -5.42 15.37
CA SER A 61 10.50 -5.85 14.50
C SER A 61 11.37 -4.67 14.06
N MET A 62 10.75 -3.54 13.73
CA MET A 62 11.45 -2.28 13.48
C MET A 62 12.26 -1.81 14.70
N GLY A 63 11.75 -2.03 15.91
CA GLY A 63 12.43 -1.75 17.19
C GLY A 63 13.77 -2.47 17.39
N ARG A 64 14.05 -3.55 16.63
CA ARG A 64 15.34 -4.28 16.69
C ARG A 64 16.43 -3.65 15.84
N ILE A 65 16.06 -2.74 14.94
CA ILE A 65 16.99 -2.05 14.04
C ILE A 65 17.39 -0.73 14.73
N ASP A 66 18.69 -0.46 14.81
CA ASP A 66 19.24 0.81 15.33
C ASP A 66 18.71 1.99 14.48
N ASP A 67 18.37 3.10 15.15
CA ASP A 67 17.75 4.27 14.53
C ASP A 67 18.58 4.83 13.36
N LYS A 68 19.92 4.71 13.39
CA LYS A 68 20.79 5.15 12.28
C LYS A 68 20.59 4.37 10.97
N TYR A 69 19.97 3.19 11.03
CA TYR A 69 19.72 2.33 9.87
C TYR A 69 18.25 2.31 9.45
N ARG A 70 17.35 2.94 10.21
CA ARG A 70 15.95 3.08 9.79
C ARG A 70 15.86 4.13 8.68
N ARG A 71 15.12 3.80 7.62
CA ARG A 71 14.69 4.83 6.66
C ARG A 71 13.69 5.75 7.37
N LEU A 72 13.96 7.05 7.30
CA LEU A 72 13.04 8.12 7.69
C LEU A 72 11.85 8.17 6.73
#